data_AF-A0A9D1J3Z1-F1
#
_entry.id   AF-A0A9D1J3Z1-F1
#
_cell.length_a   1.000
_cell.length_b   1.000
_cell.length_c   1.000
_cell.angle_alpha   90.00
_cell.angle_beta   90.00
_cell.angle_gamma   90.00
#
_symmetry.space_group_name_H-M   'P 1'
#
loop_
_entity.id
_entity.type
_entity.pdbx_description
1 polymer ?
#
loop_
_entity_poly.entity_id
_entity_poly.type
_entity_poly.pdbx_seq_one_letter_code
_entity_poly.pdbx_strand_id
1 'polypeptide(L)'
;VDSIEPILKAGNTFAGLCNAKPNTIAEKLSQCAQDINVIKLSKLMLSGANMGNGFCLSSASDNPEAACAWYNYIFQSQEFNDLINWGIEGTDWVENEDGLADFPEGGDATTVSYHNDYGWIYPNQMVGHPWAGNDPDVWDQYVEFNKGDVVSEAYGFRYDNRPVINQVVACNAVNSQYQAQIVRGTAQDMETAIQEYNDALYAAGLQDIIDEKQAQLDAWLASQG
;
A
#
# COMPACT_ATOMS: atom_id res chain seq x y z
N VAL A 1 8.92 2.15 8.75
CA VAL A 1 8.18 2.55 9.98
C VAL A 1 7.55 1.28 10.48
N ASP A 2 7.73 0.93 11.74
CA ASP A 2 7.10 -0.25 12.30
C ASP A 2 5.58 -0.12 12.13
N SER A 3 4.94 -1.22 11.77
CA SER A 3 3.49 -1.22 11.59
C SER A 3 2.82 -0.90 12.94
N ILE A 4 1.64 -0.29 12.92
CA ILE A 4 0.99 0.18 14.15
C ILE A 4 0.43 -0.98 14.99
N GLU A 5 0.14 -2.09 14.34
CA GLU A 5 -0.59 -3.23 14.87
C GLU A 5 0.14 -3.90 16.05
N PRO A 6 1.47 -4.18 16.01
CA PRO A 6 2.19 -4.67 17.17
C PRO A 6 2.16 -3.72 18.38
N ILE A 7 2.17 -2.41 18.14
CA ILE A 7 2.18 -1.39 19.20
C ILE A 7 0.80 -1.28 19.85
N LEU A 8 -0.27 -1.33 19.03
CA LEU A 8 -1.67 -1.39 19.50
C LEU A 8 -1.91 -2.67 20.29
N LYS A 9 -1.52 -3.83 19.76
CA LYS A 9 -1.65 -5.14 20.41
C LYS A 9 -0.93 -5.20 21.76
N ALA A 10 0.22 -4.52 21.89
CA ALA A 10 0.95 -4.40 23.14
C ALA A 10 0.32 -3.41 24.15
N GLY A 11 -0.71 -2.65 23.76
CA GLY A 11 -1.32 -1.61 24.60
C GLY A 11 -0.48 -0.36 24.78
N ASN A 12 0.52 -0.15 23.91
CA ASN A 12 1.50 0.93 24.04
C ASN A 12 1.14 2.20 23.23
N THR A 13 0.02 2.17 22.51
CA THR A 13 -0.53 3.35 21.82
C THR A 13 -2.06 3.33 21.89
N PHE A 14 -2.68 4.51 21.77
CA PHE A 14 -4.14 4.68 21.71
C PHE A 14 -4.66 4.85 20.28
N ALA A 15 -3.83 5.38 19.37
CA ALA A 15 -4.22 5.69 18.00
C ALA A 15 -3.00 5.74 17.08
N GLY A 16 -3.25 5.75 15.77
CA GLY A 16 -2.28 6.18 14.79
C GLY A 16 -2.83 6.10 13.37
N LEU A 17 -1.95 6.35 12.40
CA LEU A 17 -2.33 6.52 11.01
C LEU A 17 -2.20 5.20 10.26
N CYS A 18 -3.22 4.88 9.47
CA CYS A 18 -3.20 3.77 8.52
C CYS A 18 -3.89 4.16 7.22
N ASN A 19 -3.62 3.42 6.15
CA ASN A 19 -4.40 3.52 4.93
C ASN A 19 -5.77 2.87 5.18
N ALA A 20 -6.85 3.62 4.92
CA ALA A 20 -8.21 3.10 5.04
C ALA A 20 -8.64 2.45 3.71
N LYS A 21 -9.32 1.31 3.80
CA LYS A 21 -9.94 0.51 2.73
C LYS A 21 -11.23 -0.11 3.29
N PRO A 22 -12.14 -0.65 2.45
CA PRO A 22 -13.47 -1.08 2.91
C PRO A 22 -13.47 -1.97 4.14
N ASN A 23 -12.53 -2.93 4.22
CA ASN A 23 -12.43 -3.84 5.34
C ASN A 23 -11.37 -3.51 6.40
N THR A 24 -10.88 -2.27 6.48
CA THR A 24 -9.83 -1.91 7.47
C THR A 24 -10.25 -2.26 8.90
N ILE A 25 -11.51 -2.05 9.28
CA ILE A 25 -11.96 -2.35 10.65
C ILE A 25 -11.86 -3.85 10.94
N ALA A 26 -12.40 -4.70 10.06
CA ALA A 26 -12.34 -6.16 10.20
C ALA A 26 -10.89 -6.67 10.22
N GLU A 27 -10.06 -6.18 9.30
CA GLU A 27 -8.62 -6.51 9.24
C GLU A 27 -7.89 -6.12 10.54
N LYS A 28 -8.09 -4.89 11.02
CA LYS A 28 -7.40 -4.42 12.24
C LYS A 28 -7.90 -5.12 13.49
N LEU A 29 -9.19 -5.44 13.57
CA LEU A 29 -9.74 -6.27 14.64
C LEU A 29 -9.06 -7.65 14.67
N SER A 30 -8.94 -8.31 13.51
CA SER A 30 -8.25 -9.60 13.38
C SER A 30 -6.77 -9.51 13.80
N GLN A 31 -6.04 -8.51 13.31
CA GLN A 31 -4.60 -8.35 13.56
C GLN A 31 -4.26 -7.94 15.00
N CYS A 32 -5.08 -7.08 15.61
CA CYS A 32 -4.78 -6.47 16.91
C CYS A 32 -5.52 -7.13 18.08
N ALA A 33 -6.60 -7.88 17.81
CA ALA A 33 -7.53 -8.40 18.81
C ALA A 33 -8.09 -7.30 19.75
N GLN A 34 -8.30 -6.09 19.20
CA GLN A 34 -8.82 -4.93 19.91
C GLN A 34 -9.93 -4.27 19.08
N ASP A 35 -10.92 -3.69 19.77
CA ASP A 35 -11.99 -2.93 19.13
C ASP A 35 -11.44 -1.62 18.57
N ILE A 36 -11.51 -1.46 17.24
CA ILE A 36 -10.84 -0.39 16.50
C ILE A 36 -11.87 0.34 15.64
N ASN A 37 -11.82 1.67 15.69
CA ASN A 37 -12.59 2.56 14.81
C ASN A 37 -11.65 3.28 13.84
N VAL A 38 -12.12 3.48 12.60
CA VAL A 38 -11.38 4.20 11.57
C VAL A 38 -12.06 5.54 11.28
N ILE A 39 -11.34 6.63 11.49
CA ILE A 39 -11.80 7.99 11.16
C ILE A 39 -11.13 8.42 9.86
N LYS A 40 -11.94 8.67 8.81
CA LYS A 40 -11.43 9.19 7.53
C LYS A 40 -11.06 10.66 7.69
N LEU A 41 -9.79 11.00 7.45
CA LEU A 41 -9.26 12.36 7.57
C LEU A 41 -9.30 13.16 6.26
N SER A 42 -9.48 12.49 5.12
CA SER A 42 -9.49 13.12 3.79
C SER A 42 -10.35 12.34 2.80
N LYS A 43 -10.62 12.97 1.65
CA LYS A 43 -11.19 12.29 0.47
C LYS A 43 -10.20 11.29 -0.12
N LEU A 44 -10.73 10.26 -0.77
CA LEU A 44 -9.96 9.29 -1.53
C LEU A 44 -9.54 9.92 -2.86
N MET A 45 -8.24 9.93 -3.14
CA MET A 45 -7.72 10.44 -4.40
C MET A 45 -7.07 9.31 -5.20
N LEU A 46 -7.54 9.12 -6.43
CA LEU A 46 -6.86 8.31 -7.41
C LEU A 46 -5.69 9.14 -7.96
N SER A 47 -4.45 8.71 -7.70
CA SER A 47 -3.23 9.44 -8.11
C SER A 47 -2.18 8.49 -8.70
N GLY A 48 -1.32 9.02 -9.57
CA GLY A 48 -0.19 8.26 -10.11
C GLY A 48 0.97 8.07 -9.12
N ALA A 49 0.89 8.65 -7.92
CA ALA A 49 1.96 8.64 -6.93
C ALA A 49 2.14 7.27 -6.23
N ASN A 50 1.09 6.44 -6.22
CA ASN A 50 1.12 5.07 -5.71
C ASN A 50 0.69 4.11 -6.82
N MET A 51 1.63 3.37 -7.39
CA MET A 51 1.33 2.38 -8.45
C MET A 51 0.98 0.99 -7.90
N GLY A 52 0.68 0.86 -6.60
CA GLY A 52 0.45 -0.43 -5.95
C GLY A 52 1.72 -1.30 -5.87
N ASN A 53 1.52 -2.60 -5.66
CA ASN A 53 2.61 -3.58 -5.67
C ASN A 53 2.97 -3.91 -7.13
N GLY A 54 4.08 -3.34 -7.61
CA GLY A 54 4.54 -3.54 -8.97
C GLY A 54 5.07 -4.96 -9.19
N PHE A 55 4.33 -5.78 -9.94
CA PHE A 55 4.83 -7.06 -10.45
C PHE A 55 5.52 -6.83 -11.81
N CYS A 56 6.81 -7.17 -11.88
CA CYS A 56 7.65 -6.89 -13.04
C CYS A 56 8.26 -8.18 -13.60
N LEU A 57 8.28 -8.31 -14.93
CA LEU A 57 9.00 -9.36 -15.63
C LEU A 57 10.42 -8.88 -15.98
N SER A 58 11.43 -9.67 -15.64
CA SER A 58 12.82 -9.37 -15.97
C SER A 58 13.03 -9.36 -17.49
N SER A 59 13.66 -8.31 -18.01
CA SER A 59 14.07 -8.25 -19.43
C SER A 59 15.09 -9.32 -19.81
N ALA A 60 15.71 -9.97 -18.82
CA ALA A 60 16.65 -11.07 -18.98
C ALA A 60 16.02 -12.45 -18.74
N SER A 61 14.68 -12.56 -18.68
CA SER A 61 14.01 -13.86 -18.54
C SER A 61 14.37 -14.78 -19.71
N ASP A 62 14.81 -16.00 -19.41
CA ASP A 62 15.08 -17.04 -20.42
C ASP A 62 13.79 -17.54 -21.10
N ASN A 63 12.62 -17.29 -20.50
CA ASN A 63 11.33 -17.68 -21.05
C ASN A 63 10.23 -16.64 -20.71
N PRO A 64 10.23 -15.49 -21.40
CA PRO A 64 9.30 -14.41 -21.10
C PRO A 64 7.84 -14.80 -21.41
N GLU A 65 7.59 -15.65 -22.40
CA GLU A 65 6.23 -16.11 -22.74
C GLU A 65 5.61 -16.94 -21.61
N ALA A 66 6.36 -17.89 -21.05
CA ALA A 66 5.88 -18.69 -19.92
C ALA A 66 5.66 -17.83 -18.66
N ALA A 67 6.57 -16.88 -18.40
CA ALA A 67 6.41 -15.94 -17.28
C ALA A 67 5.18 -15.03 -17.47
N CYS A 68 4.91 -14.54 -18.68
CA CYS A 68 3.68 -13.81 -19.00
C CYS A 68 2.43 -14.67 -18.81
N ALA A 69 2.45 -15.93 -19.24
CA ALA A 69 1.33 -16.86 -19.04
C ALA A 69 1.06 -17.13 -17.56
N TRP A 70 2.12 -17.28 -16.75
CA TRP A 70 2.03 -17.39 -15.30
C TRP A 70 1.43 -16.14 -14.67
N TYR A 71 1.89 -14.95 -15.07
CA TYR A 71 1.30 -13.70 -14.61
C TYR A 71 -0.19 -13.63 -14.94
N ASN A 72 -0.56 -13.88 -16.19
CA ASN A 72 -1.96 -13.89 -16.60
C ASN A 72 -2.83 -14.82 -15.73
N TYR A 73 -2.30 -16.00 -15.38
CA TYR A 73 -2.95 -16.94 -14.47
C TYR A 73 -3.13 -16.36 -13.05
N ILE A 74 -2.05 -15.91 -12.39
CA ILE A 74 -2.13 -15.48 -10.99
C ILE A 74 -2.93 -14.19 -10.77
N PHE A 75 -3.11 -13.36 -11.79
CA PHE A 75 -3.97 -12.17 -11.72
C PHE A 75 -5.47 -12.50 -11.74
N GLN A 76 -5.84 -13.72 -12.12
CA GLN A 76 -7.24 -14.15 -12.33
C GLN A 76 -7.61 -15.40 -11.55
N SER A 77 -6.64 -16.07 -10.90
CA SER A 77 -6.84 -17.34 -10.25
C SER A 77 -7.19 -17.17 -8.77
N GLN A 78 -8.44 -17.50 -8.43
CA GLN A 78 -8.90 -17.65 -7.06
C GLN A 78 -8.07 -18.71 -6.31
N GLU A 79 -7.82 -19.87 -6.95
CA GLU A 79 -7.01 -20.95 -6.39
C GLU A 79 -5.62 -20.47 -5.96
N PHE A 80 -4.96 -19.66 -6.81
CA PHE A 80 -3.68 -19.08 -6.44
C PHE A 80 -3.80 -18.16 -5.22
N ASN A 81 -4.82 -17.29 -5.20
CA ASN A 81 -4.99 -16.32 -4.11
C ASN A 81 -5.27 -17.02 -2.78
N ASP A 82 -6.21 -17.95 -2.77
CA ASP A 82 -6.60 -18.69 -1.57
C ASP A 82 -5.44 -19.53 -1.05
N LEU A 83 -4.70 -20.21 -1.93
CA LEU A 83 -3.55 -21.02 -1.54
C LEU A 83 -2.47 -20.19 -0.86
N ILE A 84 -2.11 -19.03 -1.43
CA ILE A 84 -1.00 -18.23 -0.92
C ILE A 84 -1.40 -17.31 0.24
N ASN A 85 -2.70 -17.07 0.42
CA ASN A 85 -3.19 -16.21 1.49
C ASN A 85 -3.72 -17.02 2.68
N TRP A 86 -4.50 -18.06 2.42
CA TRP A 86 -5.22 -18.87 3.40
C TRP A 86 -4.62 -20.25 3.62
N GLY A 87 -3.93 -20.82 2.62
CA GLY A 87 -3.31 -22.13 2.71
C GLY A 87 -4.13 -23.23 2.04
N ILE A 88 -3.98 -24.47 2.52
CA ILE A 88 -4.63 -25.65 1.92
C ILE A 88 -6.07 -25.75 2.46
N GLU A 89 -7.05 -25.74 1.55
CA GLU A 89 -8.46 -25.95 1.90
C GLU A 89 -8.67 -27.29 2.61
N GLY A 90 -9.47 -27.29 3.67
CA GLY A 90 -9.71 -28.42 4.57
C GLY A 90 -8.60 -28.69 5.58
N THR A 91 -7.45 -28.01 5.49
CA THR A 91 -6.34 -28.11 6.45
C THR A 91 -6.11 -26.80 7.19
N ASP A 92 -5.89 -25.73 6.44
CA ASP A 92 -5.60 -24.40 6.98
C ASP A 92 -6.85 -23.49 7.01
N TRP A 93 -7.81 -23.73 6.11
CA TRP A 93 -9.07 -22.98 6.04
C TRP A 93 -10.21 -23.82 5.45
N VAL A 94 -11.46 -23.39 5.63
CA VAL A 94 -12.68 -23.94 5.02
C VAL A 94 -13.60 -22.82 4.56
N GLU A 95 -14.46 -23.07 3.57
CA GLU A 95 -15.54 -22.15 3.21
C GLU A 95 -16.73 -22.31 4.16
N ASN A 96 -17.25 -21.21 4.69
CA ASN A 96 -18.42 -21.20 5.56
C ASN A 96 -19.73 -21.04 4.77
N GLU A 97 -20.88 -21.03 5.46
CA GLU A 97 -22.21 -20.95 4.82
C GLU A 97 -22.45 -19.63 4.05
N ASP A 98 -21.70 -18.58 4.37
CA ASP A 98 -21.79 -17.26 3.72
C ASP A 98 -20.83 -17.14 2.52
N GLY A 99 -20.10 -18.21 2.18
CA GLY A 99 -19.10 -18.21 1.11
C GLY A 99 -17.78 -17.53 1.48
N LEU A 100 -17.46 -17.45 2.77
CA LEU A 100 -16.24 -16.82 3.29
C LEU A 100 -15.24 -17.88 3.75
N ALA A 101 -13.96 -17.59 3.60
CA ALA A 101 -12.89 -18.40 4.18
C ALA A 101 -12.88 -18.24 5.71
N ASP A 102 -12.83 -19.35 6.43
CA ASP A 102 -12.78 -19.40 7.89
C ASP A 102 -11.80 -20.47 8.36
N PHE A 103 -11.46 -20.45 9.65
CA PHE A 103 -10.69 -21.52 10.24
C PHE A 103 -11.48 -22.84 10.25
N PRO A 104 -10.81 -24.00 10.08
CA PRO A 104 -11.46 -25.29 10.28
C PRO A 104 -12.03 -25.41 11.70
N GLU A 105 -13.01 -26.31 11.88
CA GLU A 105 -13.69 -26.47 13.17
C GLU A 105 -12.70 -26.66 14.34
N GLY A 106 -12.80 -25.78 15.35
CA GLY A 106 -11.93 -25.78 16.53
C GLY A 106 -10.54 -25.19 16.32
N GLY A 107 -10.26 -24.68 15.12
CA GLY A 107 -9.04 -23.94 14.78
C GLY A 107 -9.17 -22.43 15.01
N ASP A 108 -8.02 -21.78 15.12
CA ASP A 108 -7.86 -20.33 15.21
C ASP A 108 -6.47 -19.91 14.70
N ALA A 109 -6.18 -18.61 14.73
CA ALA A 109 -4.91 -18.04 14.31
C ALA A 109 -3.67 -18.51 15.13
N THR A 110 -3.87 -19.22 16.24
CA THR A 110 -2.78 -19.78 17.07
C THR A 110 -2.55 -21.27 16.87
N THR A 111 -3.54 -21.97 16.31
CA THR A 111 -3.54 -23.43 16.14
C THR A 111 -3.37 -23.83 14.68
N VAL A 112 -3.80 -23.01 13.73
CA VAL A 112 -3.55 -23.21 12.31
C VAL A 112 -2.14 -22.74 11.93
N SER A 113 -1.40 -23.60 11.24
CA SER A 113 0.02 -23.38 10.92
C SER A 113 0.25 -22.35 9.82
N TYR A 114 -0.73 -22.14 8.95
CA TYR A 114 -0.64 -21.19 7.85
C TYR A 114 -1.87 -20.30 7.79
N HIS A 115 -1.67 -19.00 7.99
CA HIS A 115 -2.67 -17.98 7.77
C HIS A 115 -1.93 -16.67 7.54
N ASN A 116 -1.84 -16.23 6.30
CA ASN A 116 -1.01 -15.09 5.95
C ASN A 116 -1.77 -13.78 6.24
N ASP A 117 -2.99 -13.64 5.72
CA ASP A 117 -3.78 -12.40 5.82
C ASP A 117 -3.05 -11.17 5.24
N TYR A 118 -2.34 -11.39 4.13
CA TYR A 118 -1.63 -10.37 3.36
C TYR A 118 -2.10 -10.31 1.91
N GLY A 119 -3.36 -10.67 1.65
CA GLY A 119 -3.95 -10.72 0.30
C GLY A 119 -3.66 -9.50 -0.57
N TRP A 120 -3.57 -8.32 0.05
CA TRP A 120 -3.30 -7.03 -0.60
C TRP A 120 -1.94 -6.95 -1.31
N ILE A 121 -0.97 -7.80 -0.94
CA ILE A 121 0.33 -7.85 -1.59
C ILE A 121 0.31 -8.63 -2.90
N TYR A 122 -0.67 -9.51 -3.06
CA TYR A 122 -0.79 -10.39 -4.22
C TYR A 122 -1.41 -9.68 -5.43
N PRO A 123 -1.20 -10.21 -6.65
CA PRO A 123 -1.57 -9.54 -7.90
C PRO A 123 -3.03 -9.09 -7.97
N ASN A 124 -3.94 -9.87 -7.41
CA ASN A 124 -5.35 -9.55 -7.33
C ASN A 124 -5.98 -10.23 -6.12
N GLN A 125 -6.18 -9.48 -5.03
CA GLN A 125 -6.86 -9.99 -3.83
C GLN A 125 -8.34 -10.30 -4.08
N MET A 126 -8.96 -9.56 -5.00
CA MET A 126 -10.41 -9.55 -5.19
C MET A 126 -10.95 -10.81 -5.87
N VAL A 127 -10.07 -11.72 -6.29
CA VAL A 127 -10.45 -13.05 -6.81
C VAL A 127 -10.46 -14.13 -5.74
N GLY A 128 -9.86 -13.88 -4.57
CA GLY A 128 -9.84 -14.85 -3.46
C GLY A 128 -11.11 -14.79 -2.63
N HIS A 129 -11.30 -15.78 -1.75
CA HIS A 129 -12.35 -15.73 -0.75
C HIS A 129 -12.10 -14.60 0.26
N PRO A 130 -13.10 -13.76 0.57
CA PRO A 130 -13.04 -12.91 1.76
C PRO A 130 -12.94 -13.76 3.02
N TRP A 131 -12.27 -13.24 4.05
CA TRP A 131 -12.19 -13.93 5.34
C TRP A 131 -13.46 -13.70 6.17
N ALA A 132 -13.84 -14.67 7.01
CA ALA A 132 -14.95 -14.56 7.95
C ALA A 132 -14.81 -13.31 8.83
N GLY A 133 -15.91 -12.56 8.99
CA GLY A 133 -15.93 -11.25 9.64
C GLY A 133 -15.82 -10.06 8.68
N ASN A 134 -15.55 -10.29 7.40
CA ASN A 134 -15.81 -9.32 6.33
C ASN A 134 -17.27 -9.42 5.85
N ASP A 135 -17.75 -8.37 5.19
CA ASP A 135 -19.00 -8.45 4.44
C ASP A 135 -18.82 -9.39 3.23
N PRO A 136 -19.80 -10.24 2.88
CA PRO A 136 -19.70 -11.13 1.73
C PRO A 136 -19.51 -10.42 0.38
N ASP A 137 -19.95 -9.16 0.27
CA ASP A 137 -19.81 -8.32 -0.91
C ASP A 137 -18.57 -7.40 -0.86
N VAL A 138 -17.61 -7.65 0.05
CA VAL A 138 -16.46 -6.76 0.26
C VAL A 138 -15.71 -6.44 -1.02
N TRP A 139 -15.59 -7.37 -1.97
CA TRP A 139 -14.92 -7.10 -3.24
C TRP A 139 -15.67 -6.09 -4.12
N ASP A 140 -16.99 -6.10 -4.12
CA ASP A 140 -17.78 -5.07 -4.78
C ASP A 140 -17.60 -3.71 -4.09
N GLN A 141 -17.50 -3.70 -2.75
CA GLN A 141 -17.17 -2.49 -2.01
C GLN A 141 -15.78 -1.95 -2.39
N TYR A 142 -14.81 -2.83 -2.64
CA TYR A 142 -13.48 -2.46 -3.14
C TYR A 142 -13.53 -1.90 -4.56
N VAL A 143 -14.34 -2.47 -5.47
CA VAL A 143 -14.53 -1.91 -6.82
C VAL A 143 -15.04 -0.47 -6.72
N GLU A 144 -16.06 -0.22 -5.90
CA GLU A 144 -16.61 1.13 -5.71
C GLU A 144 -15.62 2.06 -5.04
N PHE A 145 -14.92 1.60 -3.99
CA PHE A 145 -13.89 2.36 -3.30
C PHE A 145 -12.74 2.79 -4.23
N ASN A 146 -12.30 1.89 -5.12
CA ASN A 146 -11.18 2.11 -6.02
C ASN A 146 -11.49 3.10 -7.15
N LYS A 147 -12.76 3.43 -7.40
CA LYS A 147 -13.12 4.56 -8.29
C LYS A 147 -12.60 5.89 -7.75
N GLY A 148 -12.39 5.98 -6.44
CA GLY A 148 -11.95 7.19 -5.75
C GLY A 148 -13.02 8.29 -5.72
N ASP A 149 -12.83 9.30 -4.86
CA ASP A 149 -13.71 10.47 -4.83
C ASP A 149 -13.24 11.54 -5.82
N VAL A 150 -11.94 11.58 -6.08
CA VAL A 150 -11.27 12.58 -6.92
C VAL A 150 -10.15 11.90 -7.72
N VAL A 151 -10.04 12.23 -9.00
CA VAL A 151 -8.89 11.82 -9.83
C VAL A 151 -7.91 12.98 -9.92
N SER A 152 -6.63 12.73 -9.65
CA SER A 152 -5.58 13.73 -9.78
C SER A 152 -5.45 14.19 -11.23
N GLU A 153 -5.26 15.50 -11.46
CA GLU A 153 -4.95 16.04 -12.79
C GLU A 153 -3.65 15.47 -13.37
N ALA A 154 -2.73 15.02 -12.50
CA ALA A 154 -1.48 14.35 -12.87
C ALA A 154 -1.62 12.81 -12.90
N TYR A 155 -2.85 12.26 -12.90
CA TYR A 155 -3.04 10.82 -12.99
C TYR A 155 -2.53 10.29 -14.35
N GLY A 156 -1.55 9.39 -14.30
CA GLY A 156 -0.86 8.88 -15.49
C GLY A 156 0.47 9.58 -15.80
N PHE A 157 0.75 10.73 -15.21
CA PHE A 157 2.07 11.38 -15.32
C PHE A 157 3.17 10.49 -14.72
N ARG A 158 4.33 10.45 -15.38
CA ARG A 158 5.53 9.73 -14.94
C ARG A 158 6.71 10.68 -15.00
N TYR A 159 7.21 11.06 -13.83
CA TYR A 159 8.40 11.90 -13.70
C TYR A 159 9.67 11.12 -14.05
N ASP A 160 10.46 11.67 -14.97
CA ASP A 160 11.79 11.20 -15.31
C ASP A 160 12.84 12.04 -14.59
N ASN A 161 13.48 11.47 -13.58
CA ASN A 161 14.47 12.20 -12.78
C ASN A 161 15.89 12.20 -13.35
N ARG A 162 16.13 11.51 -14.47
CA ARG A 162 17.48 11.38 -15.07
C ARG A 162 18.17 12.74 -15.33
N PRO A 163 17.47 13.80 -15.79
CA PRO A 163 18.10 15.10 -16.03
C PRO A 163 18.70 15.76 -14.78
N VAL A 164 18.16 15.47 -13.59
CA VAL A 164 18.54 16.07 -12.30
C VAL A 164 18.94 15.02 -11.26
N ILE A 165 19.45 13.88 -11.71
CA ILE A 165 19.70 12.71 -10.84
C ILE A 165 20.70 13.02 -9.71
N ASN A 166 21.68 13.89 -9.96
CA ASN A 166 22.66 14.28 -8.95
C ASN A 166 22.01 15.06 -7.80
N GLN A 167 21.12 16.01 -8.13
CA GLN A 167 20.34 16.78 -7.16
C GLN A 167 19.41 15.84 -6.38
N VAL A 168 18.75 14.89 -7.05
CA VAL A 168 17.90 13.90 -6.39
C VAL A 168 18.68 13.09 -5.37
N VAL A 169 19.88 12.61 -5.72
CA VAL A 169 20.76 11.90 -4.78
C VAL A 169 21.16 12.78 -3.61
N ALA A 170 21.53 14.04 -3.85
CA ALA A 170 21.90 14.99 -2.80
C ALA A 170 20.73 15.31 -1.86
N CYS A 171 19.55 15.62 -2.39
CA CYS A 171 18.34 15.87 -1.60
C CYS A 171 17.90 14.63 -0.82
N ASN A 172 18.05 13.41 -1.36
CA ASN A 172 17.75 12.18 -0.63
C ASN A 172 18.67 12.01 0.59
N ALA A 173 19.96 12.35 0.47
CA ALA A 173 20.89 12.30 1.60
C ALA A 173 20.50 13.30 2.71
N VAL A 174 20.05 14.51 2.33
CA VAL A 174 19.48 15.48 3.29
C VAL A 174 18.20 14.91 3.91
N ASN A 175 17.25 14.43 3.12
CA ASN A 175 16.00 13.85 3.63
C ASN A 175 16.26 12.71 4.64
N SER A 176 17.23 11.82 4.41
CA SER A 176 17.58 10.76 5.36
C SER A 176 18.05 11.28 6.73
N GLN A 177 18.61 12.48 6.81
CA GLN A 177 19.06 13.09 8.07
C GLN A 177 17.90 13.74 8.84
N TYR A 178 16.97 14.38 8.13
CA TYR A 178 15.94 15.24 8.75
C TYR A 178 14.56 14.58 8.83
N GLN A 179 14.18 13.70 7.90
CA GLN A 179 12.80 13.23 7.75
C GLN A 179 12.22 12.63 9.03
N ALA A 180 13.00 11.83 9.76
CA ALA A 180 12.51 11.15 10.96
C ALA A 180 12.11 12.15 12.05
N GLN A 181 12.92 13.18 12.31
CA GLN A 181 12.62 14.17 13.35
C GLN A 181 11.44 15.08 12.96
N ILE A 182 11.34 15.44 11.68
CA ILE A 182 10.29 16.33 11.17
C ILE A 182 8.95 15.58 11.14
N VAL A 183 8.88 14.42 10.50
CA VAL A 183 7.63 13.66 10.33
C VAL A 183 7.09 13.17 11.68
N ARG A 184 7.96 12.84 12.64
CA ARG A 184 7.53 12.36 13.96
C ARG A 184 7.28 13.49 14.96
N GLY A 185 7.58 14.73 14.59
CA GLY A 185 7.42 15.86 15.49
C GLY A 185 8.35 15.82 16.72
N THR A 186 9.53 15.18 16.62
CA THR A 186 10.41 14.93 17.77
C THR A 186 11.53 15.97 17.95
N ALA A 187 11.62 16.96 17.07
CA ALA A 187 12.57 18.06 17.25
C ALA A 187 12.17 18.93 18.44
N GLN A 188 13.15 19.37 19.23
CA GLN A 188 12.91 20.24 20.38
C GLN A 188 12.35 21.60 19.96
N ASP A 189 12.86 22.16 18.86
CA ASP A 189 12.33 23.32 18.17
C ASP A 189 11.97 22.93 16.74
N MET A 190 10.67 22.81 16.48
CA MET A 190 10.16 22.34 15.20
C MET A 190 10.33 23.38 14.10
N GLU A 191 10.18 24.67 14.42
CA GLU A 191 10.26 25.74 13.43
C GLU A 191 11.68 25.86 12.89
N THR A 192 12.66 25.87 13.81
CA THR A 192 14.08 25.86 13.43
C THR A 192 14.44 24.60 12.64
N ALA A 193 14.01 23.41 13.08
CA ALA A 193 14.33 22.16 12.37
C ALA A 193 13.74 22.11 10.96
N ILE A 194 12.52 22.62 10.75
CA ILE A 194 11.91 22.72 9.42
C ILE A 194 12.69 23.71 8.54
N GLN A 195 13.09 24.86 9.10
CA GLN A 195 13.86 25.85 8.35
C GLN A 195 15.23 25.29 7.91
N GLU A 196 15.98 24.69 8.83
CA GLU A 196 17.27 24.05 8.52
C GLU A 196 17.12 22.94 7.47
N TYR A 197 16.05 22.15 7.55
CA TYR A 197 15.77 21.11 6.57
C TYR A 197 15.53 21.69 5.17
N ASN A 198 14.69 22.72 5.07
CA ASN A 198 14.43 23.40 3.80
C ASN A 198 15.70 24.02 3.22
N ASP A 199 16.48 24.74 4.02
CA ASP A 199 17.73 25.37 3.57
C ASP A 199 18.71 24.32 3.03
N ALA A 200 18.85 23.19 3.72
CA ALA A 200 19.69 22.07 3.27
C ALA A 200 19.18 21.45 1.96
N LEU A 201 17.86 21.30 1.79
CA LEU A 201 17.27 20.78 0.55
C LEU A 201 17.50 21.74 -0.63
N TYR A 202 17.25 23.03 -0.46
CA TYR A 202 17.48 24.03 -1.51
C TYR A 202 18.97 24.13 -1.86
N ALA A 203 19.86 24.09 -0.87
CA ALA A 203 21.31 24.04 -1.12
C ALA A 203 21.74 22.76 -1.86
N ALA A 204 21.02 21.65 -1.69
CA ALA A 204 21.25 20.39 -2.40
C ALA A 204 20.65 20.34 -3.82
N GLY A 205 19.95 21.39 -4.27
CA GLY A 205 19.39 21.48 -5.61
C GLY A 205 17.90 21.13 -5.71
N LEU A 206 17.13 21.27 -4.63
CA LEU A 206 15.68 21.05 -4.67
C LEU A 206 14.97 21.88 -5.75
N GLN A 207 15.42 23.11 -5.99
CA GLN A 207 14.81 23.98 -7.02
C GLN A 207 14.94 23.37 -8.43
N ASP A 208 16.11 22.83 -8.77
CA ASP A 208 16.32 22.18 -10.08
C ASP A 208 15.35 20.99 -10.27
N ILE A 209 15.09 20.23 -9.21
CA ILE A 209 14.14 19.12 -9.22
C ILE A 209 12.71 19.63 -9.43
N ILE A 210 12.34 20.71 -8.74
CA ILE A 210 11.01 21.34 -8.87
C ILE A 210 10.81 21.83 -10.30
N ASP A 211 11.76 22.57 -10.85
CA ASP A 211 11.68 23.17 -12.18
C ASP A 211 11.62 22.11 -13.27
N GLU A 212 12.46 21.07 -13.19
CA GLU A 212 12.45 19.96 -14.15
C GLU A 212 11.13 19.19 -14.09
N LYS A 213 10.64 18.87 -12.88
CA LYS A 213 9.37 18.15 -12.72
C LYS A 213 8.18 18.98 -13.21
N GLN A 214 8.19 20.30 -13.00
CA GLN A 214 7.17 21.20 -13.52
C GLN A 214 7.19 21.24 -15.05
N ALA A 215 8.37 21.39 -15.67
CA ALA A 215 8.51 21.40 -17.12
C ALA A 215 7.99 20.10 -17.76
N GLN A 216 8.29 18.95 -17.16
CA GLN A 216 7.78 17.65 -17.63
C GLN A 216 6.27 17.52 -17.45
N LEU A 217 5.72 18.00 -16.33
CA LEU A 217 4.28 17.98 -16.08
C LEU A 217 3.54 18.86 -17.09
N ASP A 218 4.04 20.06 -17.36
CA ASP A 218 3.46 20.99 -18.35
C ASP A 218 3.47 20.39 -19.76
N ALA A 219 4.59 19.78 -20.16
CA ALA A 219 4.70 19.09 -21.44
C ALA A 219 3.75 17.90 -21.55
N TRP A 220 3.61 17.11 -20.47
CA TRP A 220 2.67 16.00 -20.43
C TRP A 220 1.22 16.47 -20.50
N LEU A 221 0.83 17.48 -19.74
CA LEU A 221 -0.52 18.07 -19.78
C LEU A 221 -0.86 18.59 -21.17
N ALA A 222 0.08 19.26 -21.85
CA ALA A 222 -0.12 19.70 -23.23
C ALA A 222 -0.29 18.54 -24.24
N SER A 223 0.24 17.36 -23.93
CA SER A 223 0.08 16.14 -24.76
C SER A 223 -1.22 15.37 -24.52
N GLN A 224 -1.98 15.69 -23.46
CA GLN A 224 -3.28 15.05 -23.17
C GLN A 224 -4.45 15.66 -23.98
N GLY A 225 -4.16 16.56 -24.92
CA GLY A 225 -5.13 17.20 -25.84
C GLY A 225 -5.47 16.37 -27.07
#